data_AF-A0A2M7ZFW5-F1
#
_entry.id   AF-A0A2M7ZFW5-F1
#
_cell.length_a   1.000
_cell.length_b   1.000
_cell.length_c   1.000
_cell.angle_alpha   90.00
_cell.angle_beta   90.00
_cell.angle_gamma   90.00
#
_symmetry.space_group_name_H-M   'P 1'
#
loop_
_entity.id
_entity.type
_entity.pdbx_description
1 polymer ?
#
loop_
_entity_poly.entity_id
_entity_poly.type
_entity_poly.pdbx_seq_one_letter_code
_entity_poly.pdbx_strand_id
1 'polypeptide(L)'
;MGKILILILALLSIKTYSQDDYQKWLEKENQKLNNYISEEDKKFVNFLKKEWIKAELQESRKLIVKPKPIAPVVFKVEKTDDAQNYNFTESDKTKASEKVKKELPPEGKKINYASDLKEANSTIKNFRFLGTELSFNYKNETGLRVSKPVSNKSVAEAWEILSKSDYKNILDQTNVISEKLKLNDWGYANLLYEFSKQLFADKNLRKIYTWFMLVKSGYFSRVAYKDDDIFVLVLTKEDIFSQPFFTIDNKKYYVIDFENRVNSKISSVHIYKDDFPGLTKSISLEIKQPPLIDSNTKTRKFVFQYLNTKYEYFLTFKEGIINYYFNYPQIDIDIYSKAEFSCDDNKVTLSKLKADIKDMSEGNALNFLLHFVQQVTEYKTDDEQFGFEKPLFPEESFYYSYSDCEDRSILFSFLVKNILKNEVILLDYPDHIATAVKIDGVSGDKINYLGKDYLICDPTYLGADIGMCMPNYKNVSASILGQ
;
A
#
# COMPACT_ATOMS: atom_id res chain seq x y z
N MET A 1 29.31 18.99 -68.24
CA MET A 1 28.71 18.97 -66.88
C MET A 1 27.49 18.04 -66.73
N GLY A 2 27.09 17.23 -67.74
CA GLY A 2 25.88 16.38 -67.63
C GLY A 2 26.08 14.95 -67.06
N LYS A 3 27.29 14.38 -67.12
CA LYS A 3 27.53 12.97 -66.71
C LYS A 3 27.93 12.78 -65.24
N ILE A 4 28.39 13.84 -64.57
CA ILE A 4 28.77 13.80 -63.14
C ILE A 4 27.55 14.03 -62.23
N LEU A 5 26.51 14.73 -62.71
CA LEU A 5 25.29 14.98 -61.95
C LEU A 5 24.40 13.72 -61.82
N ILE A 6 24.43 12.82 -62.82
CA ILE A 6 23.65 11.57 -62.80
C ILE A 6 24.25 10.54 -61.83
N LEU A 7 25.58 10.53 -61.64
CA LEU A 7 26.24 9.62 -60.71
C LEU A 7 26.02 10.01 -59.23
N ILE A 8 25.91 11.31 -58.94
CA ILE A 8 25.66 11.83 -57.58
C ILE A 8 24.19 11.60 -57.17
N LEU A 9 23.24 11.69 -58.10
CA LEU A 9 21.83 11.34 -57.84
C LEU A 9 21.62 9.82 -57.64
N ALA A 10 22.40 8.96 -58.30
CA ALA A 10 22.37 7.52 -58.09
C ALA A 10 22.97 7.09 -56.73
N LEU A 11 23.98 7.81 -56.22
CA LEU A 11 24.60 7.53 -54.91
C LEU A 11 23.78 8.07 -53.72
N LEU A 12 22.96 9.10 -53.94
CA LEU A 12 22.00 9.61 -52.94
C LEU A 12 20.76 8.73 -52.79
N SER A 13 20.35 8.03 -53.86
CA SER A 13 19.20 7.10 -53.83
C SER A 13 19.54 5.73 -53.22
N ILE A 14 20.82 5.33 -53.20
CA ILE A 14 21.26 4.08 -52.52
C ILE A 14 21.29 4.26 -50.99
N LYS A 15 21.55 5.47 -50.47
CA LYS A 15 21.52 5.73 -49.02
C LYS A 15 20.10 5.75 -48.44
N THR A 16 19.13 6.28 -49.17
CA THR A 16 17.72 6.27 -48.74
C THR A 16 17.09 4.88 -48.87
N TYR A 17 17.41 4.12 -49.93
CA TYR A 17 16.92 2.74 -50.08
C TYR A 17 17.49 1.78 -49.02
N SER A 18 18.78 1.94 -48.67
CA SER A 18 19.44 1.16 -47.61
C SER A 18 18.91 1.48 -46.20
N GLN A 19 18.52 2.71 -45.92
CA GLN A 19 17.89 3.08 -44.64
C GLN A 19 16.46 2.52 -44.55
N ASP A 20 15.67 2.63 -45.62
CA ASP A 20 14.32 2.08 -45.67
C ASP A 20 14.33 0.54 -45.56
N ASP A 21 15.25 -0.14 -46.23
CA ASP A 21 15.38 -1.60 -46.14
C ASP A 21 15.88 -2.06 -44.76
N TYR A 22 16.77 -1.30 -44.12
CA TYR A 22 17.20 -1.57 -42.75
C TYR A 22 16.06 -1.37 -41.74
N GLN A 23 15.28 -0.29 -41.87
CA GLN A 23 14.10 -0.05 -41.02
C GLN A 23 13.03 -1.11 -41.24
N LYS A 24 12.73 -1.49 -42.50
CA LYS A 24 11.81 -2.60 -42.80
C LYS A 24 12.31 -3.94 -42.27
N TRP A 25 13.62 -4.20 -42.33
CA TRP A 25 14.21 -5.40 -41.75
C TRP A 25 14.09 -5.40 -40.22
N LEU A 26 14.38 -4.28 -39.56
CA LEU A 26 14.17 -4.08 -38.11
C LEU A 26 12.71 -4.28 -37.73
N GLU A 27 11.77 -3.67 -38.45
CA GLU A 27 10.33 -3.84 -38.23
C GLU A 27 9.92 -5.30 -38.41
N LYS A 28 10.42 -6.00 -39.44
CA LYS A 28 10.14 -7.42 -39.69
C LYS A 28 10.72 -8.32 -38.62
N GLU A 29 11.92 -8.04 -38.13
CA GLU A 29 12.56 -8.83 -37.09
C GLU A 29 11.90 -8.58 -35.72
N ASN A 30 11.52 -7.33 -35.43
CA ASN A 30 10.69 -6.98 -34.29
C ASN A 30 9.31 -7.65 -34.37
N GLN A 31 8.68 -7.71 -35.54
CA GLN A 31 7.42 -8.45 -35.73
C GLN A 31 7.58 -9.95 -35.50
N LYS A 32 8.67 -10.57 -35.95
CA LYS A 32 8.96 -11.97 -35.66
C LYS A 32 9.19 -12.21 -34.17
N LEU A 33 9.92 -11.32 -33.50
CA LEU A 33 10.17 -11.39 -32.06
C LEU A 33 8.88 -11.20 -31.25
N ASN A 34 8.00 -10.30 -31.68
CA ASN A 34 6.70 -10.03 -31.02
C ASN A 34 5.73 -11.20 -31.18
N ASN A 35 5.77 -11.90 -32.32
CA ASN A 35 4.93 -13.08 -32.56
C ASN A 35 5.53 -14.39 -32.02
N TYR A 36 6.73 -14.35 -31.45
CA TYR A 36 7.41 -15.53 -30.92
C TYR A 36 6.90 -15.88 -29.52
N ILE A 37 6.24 -17.03 -29.41
CA ILE A 37 5.95 -17.65 -28.12
C ILE A 37 7.14 -18.52 -27.72
N SER A 38 7.68 -18.30 -26.51
CA SER A 38 8.76 -19.13 -25.96
C SER A 38 8.33 -20.59 -25.74
N GLU A 39 9.29 -21.51 -25.69
CA GLU A 39 8.97 -22.92 -25.40
C GLU A 39 8.36 -23.08 -24.00
N GLU A 40 8.75 -22.23 -23.05
CA GLU A 40 8.18 -22.16 -21.71
C GLU A 40 6.71 -21.75 -21.74
N ASP A 41 6.38 -20.69 -22.50
CA ASP A 41 5.00 -20.24 -22.68
C ASP A 41 4.14 -21.33 -23.36
N LYS A 42 4.66 -22.04 -24.39
CA LYS A 42 3.94 -23.15 -25.03
C LYS A 42 3.67 -24.30 -24.08
N LYS A 43 4.66 -24.70 -23.28
CA LYS A 43 4.51 -25.74 -22.26
C LYS A 43 3.49 -25.34 -21.21
N PHE A 44 3.52 -24.09 -20.76
CA PHE A 44 2.58 -23.58 -19.77
C PHE A 44 1.14 -23.51 -20.30
N VAL A 45 0.93 -23.08 -21.55
CA VAL A 45 -0.39 -23.13 -22.19
C VAL A 45 -0.94 -24.56 -22.22
N ASN A 46 -0.11 -25.54 -22.58
CA ASN A 46 -0.53 -26.95 -22.60
C ASN A 46 -0.84 -27.50 -21.21
N PHE A 47 -0.08 -27.08 -20.20
CA PHE A 47 -0.34 -27.38 -18.79
C PHE A 47 -1.68 -26.79 -18.34
N LEU A 48 -1.91 -25.50 -18.57
CA LEU A 48 -3.16 -24.80 -18.22
C LEU A 48 -4.38 -25.43 -18.90
N LYS A 49 -4.26 -26.02 -20.10
CA LYS A 49 -5.38 -26.72 -20.77
C LYS A 49 -5.81 -28.02 -20.08
N LYS A 50 -5.00 -28.57 -19.17
CA LYS A 50 -5.20 -29.92 -18.60
C LYS A 50 -5.35 -29.91 -17.08
N GLU A 51 -4.42 -29.27 -16.37
CA GLU A 51 -4.21 -29.52 -14.94
C GLU A 51 -4.91 -28.49 -14.06
N TRP A 52 -6.10 -28.83 -13.56
CA TRP A 52 -6.84 -28.00 -12.59
C TRP A 52 -7.50 -28.89 -11.56
N ILE A 53 -7.49 -28.44 -10.32
CA ILE A 53 -8.20 -29.10 -9.21
C ILE A 53 -9.25 -28.16 -8.65
N LYS A 54 -10.33 -28.73 -8.12
CA LYS A 54 -11.23 -28.00 -7.23
C LYS A 54 -10.59 -27.97 -5.84
N ALA A 55 -10.42 -26.78 -5.29
CA ALA A 55 -9.81 -26.56 -3.99
C ALA A 55 -10.65 -25.62 -3.15
N GLU A 56 -10.65 -25.85 -1.83
CA GLU A 56 -11.21 -24.92 -0.87
C GLU A 56 -10.17 -23.86 -0.51
N LEU A 57 -10.62 -22.62 -0.41
CA LEU A 57 -9.79 -21.54 0.11
C LEU A 57 -9.83 -21.56 1.62
N GLN A 58 -8.69 -21.25 2.23
CA GLN A 58 -8.54 -21.10 3.66
C GLN A 58 -8.70 -19.62 4.02
N GLU A 59 -9.23 -19.34 5.20
CA GLU A 59 -9.33 -17.97 5.71
C GLU A 59 -8.13 -17.66 6.62
N SER A 60 -7.51 -16.50 6.41
CA SER A 60 -6.45 -16.03 7.30
C SER A 60 -7.02 -15.63 8.67
N ARG A 61 -6.16 -15.62 9.69
CA ARG A 61 -6.56 -15.11 11.01
C ARG A 61 -6.98 -13.64 10.90
N LYS A 62 -7.89 -13.22 11.77
CA LYS A 62 -8.20 -11.80 11.96
C LYS A 62 -7.06 -11.13 12.71
N LEU A 63 -6.89 -9.83 12.46
CA LEU A 63 -5.93 -9.03 13.21
C LEU A 63 -6.38 -8.91 14.67
N ILE A 64 -7.65 -8.51 14.86
CA ILE A 64 -8.31 -8.43 16.16
C ILE A 64 -9.39 -9.50 16.26
N VAL A 65 -9.38 -10.25 17.37
CA VAL A 65 -10.24 -11.44 17.55
C VAL A 65 -11.56 -11.09 18.22
N LYS A 66 -11.54 -10.20 19.22
CA LYS A 66 -12.75 -9.76 19.94
C LYS A 66 -13.15 -8.35 19.52
N PRO A 67 -14.45 -8.01 19.53
CA PRO A 67 -14.89 -6.65 19.23
C PRO A 67 -14.21 -5.63 20.15
N LYS A 68 -13.73 -4.53 19.57
CA LYS A 68 -13.14 -3.41 20.30
C LYS A 68 -14.20 -2.69 21.16
N PRO A 69 -13.80 -2.05 22.27
CA PRO A 69 -14.70 -1.19 23.02
C PRO A 69 -15.28 -0.06 22.16
N ILE A 70 -16.60 0.18 22.22
CA ILE A 70 -17.26 1.24 21.45
C ILE A 70 -16.91 2.65 21.99
N ALA A 71 -16.48 2.73 23.25
CA ALA A 71 -16.04 3.96 23.88
C ALA A 71 -14.67 3.77 24.56
N PRO A 72 -13.79 4.77 24.51
CA PRO A 72 -12.50 4.69 25.17
C PRO A 72 -12.69 4.80 26.69
N VAL A 73 -11.78 4.19 27.44
CA VAL A 73 -11.75 4.35 28.89
C VAL A 73 -11.20 5.73 29.22
N VAL A 74 -11.93 6.50 30.04
CA VAL A 74 -11.48 7.82 30.50
C VAL A 74 -10.93 7.69 31.91
N PHE A 75 -9.70 8.19 32.13
CA PHE A 75 -9.11 8.29 33.46
C PHE A 75 -9.92 9.27 34.31
N LYS A 76 -10.34 8.80 35.48
CA LYS A 76 -11.00 9.63 36.48
C LYS A 76 -10.00 9.87 37.60
N VAL A 77 -9.60 11.12 37.78
CA VAL A 77 -8.84 11.53 38.96
C VAL A 77 -9.70 11.21 40.18
N GLU A 78 -9.24 10.29 41.04
CA GLU A 78 -9.83 10.17 42.37
C GLU A 78 -9.61 11.52 43.06
N LYS A 79 -10.70 12.18 43.48
CA LYS A 79 -10.64 13.47 44.16
C LYS A 79 -9.86 13.33 45.47
N THR A 80 -8.56 13.51 45.41
CA THR A 80 -7.75 14.01 46.52
C THR A 80 -7.65 15.53 46.31
N ASP A 81 -7.81 16.31 47.37
CA ASP A 81 -8.13 17.75 47.40
C ASP A 81 -7.16 18.74 46.68
N ASP A 82 -6.28 18.28 45.79
CA ASP A 82 -5.38 19.12 44.97
C ASP A 82 -5.41 18.74 43.48
N ALA A 83 -6.60 18.54 42.89
CA ALA A 83 -6.74 18.25 41.47
C ALA A 83 -7.03 19.53 40.64
N GLN A 84 -6.07 19.93 39.79
CA GLN A 84 -6.31 20.87 38.71
C GLN A 84 -7.36 20.29 37.76
N ASN A 85 -8.51 20.95 37.68
CA ASN A 85 -9.61 20.61 36.77
C ASN A 85 -9.16 20.75 35.31
N TYR A 86 -9.00 19.64 34.60
CA TYR A 86 -9.04 19.62 33.14
C TYR A 86 -10.51 19.66 32.70
N ASN A 87 -11.01 20.86 32.43
CA ASN A 87 -12.28 21.03 31.73
C ASN A 87 -12.06 20.68 30.25
N PHE A 88 -12.59 19.55 29.82
CA PHE A 88 -12.84 19.30 28.41
C PHE A 88 -13.96 20.24 27.97
N THR A 89 -13.60 21.37 27.37
CA THR A 89 -14.56 22.14 26.58
C THR A 89 -14.80 21.39 25.28
N GLU A 90 -16.06 21.00 25.03
CA GLU A 90 -16.55 20.67 23.69
C GLU A 90 -16.15 21.81 22.75
N SER A 91 -15.07 21.62 22.00
CA SER A 91 -14.69 22.55 20.95
C SER A 91 -15.53 22.24 19.73
N ASP A 92 -16.42 23.19 19.44
CA ASP A 92 -17.08 23.46 18.17
C ASP A 92 -17.11 22.30 17.17
N LYS A 93 -18.32 21.72 17.05
CA LYS A 93 -18.83 21.13 15.81
C LYS A 93 -18.63 22.13 14.68
N THR A 94 -17.47 22.09 14.04
CA THR A 94 -17.28 22.75 12.77
C THR A 94 -18.09 21.97 11.76
N LYS A 95 -19.24 22.55 11.40
CA LYS A 95 -19.99 22.20 10.21
C LYS A 95 -18.99 21.99 9.07
N ALA A 96 -19.12 20.85 8.39
CA ALA A 96 -18.50 20.61 7.11
C ALA A 96 -18.71 21.86 6.23
N SER A 97 -17.63 22.61 6.02
CA SER A 97 -17.67 23.83 5.23
C SER A 97 -17.90 23.47 3.77
N GLU A 98 -18.92 24.11 3.24
CA GLU A 98 -19.35 24.09 1.86
C GLU A 98 -18.25 24.50 0.87
N LYS A 99 -18.36 23.93 -0.34
CA LYS A 99 -17.96 24.45 -1.64
C LYS A 99 -16.72 25.34 -1.66
N VAL A 100 -15.56 24.68 -1.69
CA VAL A 100 -14.34 25.25 -2.30
C VAL A 100 -14.65 25.57 -3.76
N LYS A 101 -14.51 26.85 -4.15
CA LYS A 101 -14.45 27.26 -5.55
C LYS A 101 -13.41 26.39 -6.25
N LYS A 102 -13.79 25.76 -7.37
CA LYS A 102 -12.83 25.12 -8.29
C LYS A 102 -11.87 26.19 -8.81
N GLU A 103 -10.78 26.43 -8.12
CA GLU A 103 -9.56 26.85 -8.78
C GLU A 103 -9.03 25.64 -9.54
N LEU A 104 -8.83 25.83 -10.85
CA LEU A 104 -8.17 24.84 -11.67
C LEU A 104 -6.80 24.54 -11.04
N PRO A 105 -6.42 23.27 -10.85
CA PRO A 105 -5.11 22.92 -10.35
C PRO A 105 -4.06 23.64 -11.22
N PRO A 106 -2.96 24.17 -10.63
CA PRO A 106 -1.80 24.51 -11.44
C PRO A 106 -1.45 23.29 -12.28
N GLU A 107 -1.25 23.47 -13.58
CA GLU A 107 -0.82 22.40 -14.47
C GLU A 107 0.39 21.70 -13.83
N GLY A 108 0.18 20.48 -13.34
CA GLY A 108 1.25 19.64 -12.83
C GLY A 108 2.32 19.56 -13.91
N LYS A 109 3.60 19.61 -13.50
CA LYS A 109 4.70 19.45 -14.44
C LYS A 109 4.50 18.11 -15.16
N LYS A 110 4.20 18.15 -16.45
CA LYS A 110 4.20 16.97 -17.32
C LYS A 110 5.60 16.39 -17.33
N ILE A 111 5.84 15.34 -16.56
CA ILE A 111 7.06 14.58 -16.70
C ILE A 111 6.76 13.53 -17.76
N ASN A 112 7.34 13.73 -18.95
CA ASN A 112 7.19 12.80 -20.04
C ASN A 112 8.02 11.55 -19.72
N TYR A 113 7.36 10.48 -19.26
CA TYR A 113 8.01 9.21 -18.93
C TYR A 113 8.08 8.23 -20.09
N ALA A 114 7.59 8.62 -21.27
CA ALA A 114 7.85 7.88 -22.49
C ALA A 114 9.38 7.89 -22.74
N SER A 115 9.98 6.71 -22.81
CA SER A 115 11.31 6.55 -23.39
C SER A 115 11.35 7.26 -24.75
N ASP A 116 12.47 7.91 -25.10
CA ASP A 116 12.71 8.53 -26.42
C ASP A 116 12.63 7.54 -27.62
N LEU A 117 12.28 6.29 -27.36
CA LEU A 117 11.99 5.27 -28.36
C LEU A 117 10.55 5.42 -28.86
N LYS A 118 10.34 6.38 -29.77
CA LYS A 118 9.18 6.34 -30.69
C LYS A 118 9.40 5.22 -31.70
N GLU A 119 8.95 4.02 -31.38
CA GLU A 119 8.78 2.98 -32.39
C GLU A 119 7.63 3.35 -33.35
N ALA A 120 7.78 3.05 -34.63
CA ALA A 120 6.69 3.20 -35.60
C ALA A 120 5.49 2.31 -35.18
N ASN A 121 4.26 2.86 -35.24
CA ASN A 121 2.99 2.23 -34.87
C ASN A 121 2.67 2.07 -33.36
N SER A 122 3.30 2.87 -32.49
CA SER A 122 3.04 2.85 -31.06
C SER A 122 2.00 3.94 -30.65
N THR A 123 1.10 3.61 -29.72
CA THR A 123 0.08 4.52 -29.17
C THR A 123 0.49 4.97 -27.77
N ILE A 124 0.29 6.24 -27.43
CA ILE A 124 0.53 6.75 -26.08
C ILE A 124 -0.77 6.73 -25.29
N LYS A 125 -0.79 6.05 -24.15
CA LYS A 125 -1.88 6.10 -23.17
C LYS A 125 -1.46 6.97 -21.98
N ASN A 126 -2.21 8.03 -21.74
CA ASN A 126 -2.05 8.86 -20.55
C ASN A 126 -3.11 8.50 -19.52
N PHE A 127 -2.71 8.36 -18.27
CA PHE A 127 -3.62 8.12 -17.15
C PHE A 127 -3.02 8.63 -15.84
N ARG A 128 -3.85 8.70 -14.79
CA ARG A 128 -3.40 9.08 -13.46
C ARG A 128 -3.25 7.83 -12.59
N PHE A 129 -2.10 7.69 -11.97
CA PHE A 129 -1.83 6.67 -10.95
C PHE A 129 -1.55 7.37 -9.63
N LEU A 130 -2.42 7.15 -8.63
CA LEU A 130 -2.33 7.82 -7.32
C LEU A 130 -2.22 9.35 -7.44
N GLY A 131 -2.82 9.95 -8.47
CA GLY A 131 -2.76 11.39 -8.74
C GLY A 131 -1.62 11.83 -9.66
N THR A 132 -0.56 11.04 -9.80
CA THR A 132 0.57 11.31 -10.70
C THR A 132 0.19 11.00 -12.14
N GLU A 133 0.47 11.92 -13.06
CA GLU A 133 0.24 11.71 -14.50
C GLU A 133 1.33 10.81 -15.07
N LEU A 134 0.91 9.70 -15.68
CA LEU A 134 1.77 8.72 -16.33
C LEU A 134 1.43 8.60 -17.81
N SER A 135 2.45 8.25 -18.59
CA SER A 135 2.34 7.98 -20.02
C SER A 135 2.99 6.63 -20.31
N PHE A 136 2.24 5.73 -20.94
CA PHE A 136 2.73 4.46 -21.44
C PHE A 136 2.66 4.43 -22.96
N ASN A 137 3.74 4.01 -23.59
CA ASN A 137 3.76 3.68 -25.00
C ASN A 137 3.38 2.21 -25.19
N TYR A 138 2.38 1.90 -26.00
CA TYR A 138 1.90 0.54 -26.22
C TYR A 138 1.44 0.32 -27.65
N LYS A 139 1.56 -0.90 -28.16
CA LYS A 139 0.97 -1.30 -29.45
C LYS A 139 -0.49 -1.72 -29.25
N ASN A 140 -1.35 -1.37 -30.20
CA ASN A 140 -2.82 -1.44 -30.08
C ASN A 140 -3.33 -2.85 -29.70
N GLU A 141 -4.55 -2.89 -29.15
CA GLU A 141 -5.19 -3.96 -28.36
C GLU A 141 -4.78 -5.41 -28.68
N THR A 142 -4.40 -6.13 -27.62
CA THR A 142 -3.95 -7.53 -27.64
C THR A 142 -4.99 -8.53 -28.19
N GLY A 143 -6.23 -8.10 -28.42
CA GLY A 143 -7.36 -9.00 -28.71
C GLY A 143 -7.68 -9.93 -27.53
N LEU A 144 -7.22 -9.58 -26.32
CA LEU A 144 -7.44 -10.36 -25.10
C LEU A 144 -8.94 -10.61 -24.91
N ARG A 145 -9.27 -11.88 -24.75
CA ARG A 145 -10.63 -12.34 -24.50
C ARG A 145 -10.58 -13.55 -23.59
N VAL A 146 -11.65 -13.72 -22.81
CA VAL A 146 -11.90 -14.93 -22.04
C VAL A 146 -13.31 -15.37 -22.36
N SER A 147 -13.43 -16.53 -23.01
CA SER A 147 -14.73 -17.13 -23.34
C SER A 147 -15.51 -17.48 -22.07
N LYS A 148 -16.84 -17.32 -22.14
CA LYS A 148 -17.79 -17.77 -21.12
C LYS A 148 -18.44 -19.10 -21.54
N PRO A 149 -18.67 -20.06 -20.61
CA PRO A 149 -18.27 -20.00 -19.21
C PRO A 149 -16.75 -20.02 -19.05
N VAL A 150 -16.23 -19.35 -18.02
CA VAL A 150 -14.79 -19.37 -17.73
C VAL A 150 -14.33 -20.80 -17.46
N SER A 151 -13.19 -21.18 -18.05
CA SER A 151 -12.64 -22.53 -17.97
C SER A 151 -11.12 -22.51 -18.08
N ASN A 152 -10.50 -23.64 -17.77
CA ASN A 152 -9.08 -23.86 -17.98
C ASN A 152 -8.62 -23.55 -19.42
N LYS A 153 -9.44 -23.89 -20.43
CA LYS A 153 -9.18 -23.59 -21.84
C LYS A 153 -9.21 -22.09 -22.13
N SER A 154 -10.20 -21.36 -21.61
CA SER A 154 -10.28 -19.91 -21.84
C SER A 154 -9.15 -19.15 -21.16
N VAL A 155 -8.71 -19.58 -19.98
CA VAL A 155 -7.51 -19.04 -19.30
C VAL A 155 -6.24 -19.33 -20.10
N ALA A 156 -6.07 -20.55 -20.62
CA ALA A 156 -4.91 -20.92 -21.43
C ALA A 156 -4.84 -20.15 -22.77
N GLU A 157 -5.99 -19.94 -23.43
CA GLU A 157 -6.10 -19.11 -24.63
C GLU A 157 -5.70 -17.66 -24.35
N ALA A 158 -6.15 -17.11 -23.22
CA ALA A 158 -5.79 -15.76 -22.83
C ALA A 158 -4.27 -15.61 -22.58
N TRP A 159 -3.63 -16.59 -21.92
CA TRP A 159 -2.17 -16.63 -21.80
C TRP A 159 -1.49 -16.63 -23.17
N GLU A 160 -1.94 -17.50 -24.08
CA GLU A 160 -1.37 -17.60 -25.42
C GLU A 160 -1.47 -16.29 -26.22
N ILE A 161 -2.58 -15.56 -26.08
CA ILE A 161 -2.78 -14.25 -26.68
C ILE A 161 -1.77 -13.24 -26.10
N LEU A 162 -1.65 -13.19 -24.77
CA LEU A 162 -0.76 -12.24 -24.11
C LEU A 162 0.72 -12.54 -24.35
N SER A 163 1.12 -13.81 -24.48
CA SER A 163 2.49 -14.20 -24.83
C SER A 163 2.95 -13.69 -26.20
N LYS A 164 2.02 -13.37 -27.10
CA LYS A 164 2.28 -12.77 -28.43
C LYS A 164 2.19 -11.24 -28.45
N SER A 165 1.91 -10.63 -27.29
CA SER A 165 1.71 -9.18 -27.19
C SER A 165 3.03 -8.44 -26.94
N ASP A 166 2.96 -7.11 -26.99
CA ASP A 166 4.08 -6.21 -26.66
C ASP A 166 4.33 -6.09 -25.13
N TYR A 167 4.06 -7.15 -24.36
CA TYR A 167 4.09 -7.11 -22.90
C TYR A 167 5.46 -6.69 -22.34
N LYS A 168 6.55 -7.05 -23.01
CA LYS A 168 7.91 -6.72 -22.57
C LYS A 168 8.13 -5.22 -22.47
N ASN A 169 7.74 -4.47 -23.51
CA ASN A 169 7.81 -3.01 -23.52
C ASN A 169 6.98 -2.37 -22.38
N ILE A 170 5.82 -2.96 -22.05
CA ILE A 170 5.02 -2.51 -20.90
C ILE A 170 5.72 -2.80 -19.59
N LEU A 171 6.32 -3.99 -19.42
CA LEU A 171 7.07 -4.34 -18.22
C LEU A 171 8.29 -3.45 -18.02
N ASP A 172 9.03 -3.15 -19.09
CA ASP A 172 10.20 -2.27 -19.04
C ASP A 172 9.80 -0.85 -18.58
N GLN A 173 8.73 -0.28 -19.16
CA GLN A 173 8.20 1.01 -18.71
C GLN A 173 7.68 0.96 -17.27
N THR A 174 7.00 -0.13 -16.89
CA THR A 174 6.50 -0.31 -15.51
C THR A 174 7.66 -0.34 -14.52
N ASN A 175 8.76 -1.03 -14.83
CA ASN A 175 9.94 -1.07 -13.97
C ASN A 175 10.56 0.33 -13.81
N VAL A 176 10.76 1.06 -14.92
CA VAL A 176 11.30 2.42 -14.89
C VAL A 176 10.42 3.36 -14.06
N ILE A 177 9.09 3.28 -14.21
CA ILE A 177 8.16 4.10 -13.44
C ILE A 177 8.16 3.69 -11.97
N SER A 178 8.16 2.39 -11.67
CA SER A 178 8.20 1.85 -10.31
C SER A 178 9.43 2.32 -9.55
N GLU A 179 10.61 2.29 -10.17
CA GLU A 179 11.86 2.79 -9.58
C GLU A 179 11.78 4.30 -9.31
N LYS A 180 11.31 5.09 -10.27
CA LYS A 180 11.17 6.54 -10.14
C LYS A 180 10.19 6.95 -9.05
N LEU A 181 9.06 6.27 -8.96
CA LEU A 181 8.04 6.48 -7.94
C LEU A 181 8.38 5.77 -6.61
N LYS A 182 9.52 5.05 -6.53
CA LYS A 182 9.93 4.29 -5.35
C LYS A 182 8.85 3.33 -4.84
N LEU A 183 8.10 2.69 -5.75
CA LEU A 183 7.06 1.73 -5.37
C LEU A 183 7.72 0.46 -4.81
N ASN A 184 7.10 -0.14 -3.79
CA ASN A 184 7.38 -1.52 -3.42
C ASN A 184 6.64 -2.49 -4.37
N ASP A 185 6.74 -3.79 -4.12
CA ASP A 185 6.14 -4.82 -4.98
C ASP A 185 4.60 -4.71 -5.03
N TRP A 186 3.96 -4.28 -3.93
CA TRP A 186 2.52 -4.00 -3.91
C TRP A 186 2.15 -2.82 -4.81
N GLY A 187 2.88 -1.71 -4.71
CA GLY A 187 2.70 -0.55 -5.59
C GLY A 187 2.94 -0.90 -7.05
N TYR A 188 3.93 -1.74 -7.35
CA TYR A 188 4.18 -2.28 -8.69
C TYR A 188 2.98 -3.08 -9.23
N ALA A 189 2.43 -3.98 -8.42
CA ALA A 189 1.24 -4.76 -8.79
C ALA A 189 0.02 -3.86 -9.04
N ASN A 190 -0.18 -2.84 -8.21
CA ASN A 190 -1.23 -1.84 -8.39
C ASN A 190 -1.03 -1.02 -9.67
N LEU A 191 0.20 -0.66 -10.02
CA LEU A 191 0.50 0.05 -11.26
C LEU A 191 0.13 -0.78 -12.50
N LEU A 192 0.48 -2.08 -12.50
CA LEU A 192 0.07 -3.01 -13.56
C LEU A 192 -1.45 -3.13 -13.66
N TYR A 193 -2.15 -3.19 -12.53
CA TYR A 193 -3.60 -3.23 -12.50
C TYR A 193 -4.24 -1.94 -13.01
N GLU A 194 -3.74 -0.78 -12.58
CA GLU A 194 -4.23 0.53 -13.02
C GLU A 194 -4.00 0.75 -14.52
N PHE A 195 -2.87 0.25 -15.07
CA PHE A 195 -2.68 0.23 -16.52
C PHE A 195 -3.70 -0.68 -17.22
N SER A 196 -4.01 -1.85 -16.66
CA SER A 196 -5.03 -2.76 -17.23
C SER A 196 -6.42 -2.11 -17.34
N LYS A 197 -6.78 -1.21 -16.42
CA LYS A 197 -8.03 -0.40 -16.48
C LYS A 197 -8.08 0.52 -17.67
N GLN A 198 -6.93 0.92 -18.21
CA GLN A 198 -6.85 1.74 -19.41
C GLN A 198 -7.12 0.95 -20.68
N LEU A 199 -7.02 -0.38 -20.61
CA LEU A 199 -7.16 -1.31 -21.73
C LEU A 199 -8.51 -2.04 -21.71
N PHE A 200 -9.03 -2.39 -20.54
CA PHE A 200 -10.18 -3.29 -20.43
C PHE A 200 -11.24 -2.76 -19.45
N ALA A 201 -12.48 -2.64 -19.95
CA ALA A 201 -13.65 -2.37 -19.12
C ALA A 201 -14.10 -3.61 -18.30
N ASP A 202 -13.84 -4.81 -18.80
CA ASP A 202 -14.17 -6.07 -18.12
C ASP A 202 -13.17 -6.41 -17.00
N LYS A 203 -13.70 -6.73 -15.81
CA LYS A 203 -12.91 -7.03 -14.60
C LYS A 203 -12.07 -8.29 -14.73
N ASN A 204 -12.57 -9.32 -15.40
CA ASN A 204 -11.84 -10.58 -15.58
C ASN A 204 -10.69 -10.41 -16.56
N LEU A 205 -10.87 -9.63 -17.61
CA LEU A 205 -9.78 -9.29 -18.54
C LEU A 205 -8.67 -8.53 -17.82
N ARG A 206 -9.01 -7.57 -16.95
CA ARG A 206 -8.03 -6.87 -16.08
C ARG A 206 -7.26 -7.85 -15.20
N LYS A 207 -7.98 -8.72 -14.48
CA LYS A 207 -7.38 -9.73 -13.60
C LYS A 207 -6.44 -10.69 -14.35
N ILE A 208 -6.85 -11.20 -15.50
CA ILE A 208 -6.02 -12.08 -16.34
C ILE A 208 -4.79 -11.34 -16.86
N TYR A 209 -4.96 -10.11 -17.33
CA TYR A 209 -3.83 -9.29 -17.77
C TYR A 209 -2.84 -9.05 -16.63
N THR A 210 -3.30 -8.61 -15.46
CA THR A 210 -2.44 -8.35 -14.30
C THR A 210 -1.73 -9.62 -13.82
N TRP A 211 -2.43 -10.75 -13.74
CA TRP A 211 -1.81 -12.05 -13.41
C TRP A 211 -0.69 -12.39 -14.39
N PHE A 212 -0.95 -12.34 -15.69
CA PHE A 212 0.07 -12.60 -16.71
C PHE A 212 1.28 -11.69 -16.53
N MET A 213 1.06 -10.38 -16.38
CA MET A 213 2.14 -9.41 -16.20
C MET A 213 2.96 -9.70 -14.93
N LEU A 214 2.32 -10.01 -13.80
CA LEU A 214 3.01 -10.39 -12.56
C LEU A 214 3.90 -11.63 -12.76
N VAL A 215 3.38 -12.67 -13.40
CA VAL A 215 4.16 -13.89 -13.68
C VAL A 215 5.33 -13.59 -14.61
N LYS A 216 5.12 -12.79 -15.67
CA LYS A 216 6.21 -12.38 -16.58
C LYS A 216 7.22 -11.42 -15.92
N SER A 217 6.85 -10.73 -14.83
CA SER A 217 7.77 -9.97 -13.97
C SER A 217 8.54 -10.83 -12.96
N GLY A 218 8.29 -12.15 -12.94
CA GLY A 218 8.96 -13.13 -12.08
C GLY A 218 8.29 -13.36 -10.73
N TYR A 219 7.10 -12.81 -10.51
CA TYR A 219 6.35 -13.00 -9.26
C TYR A 219 5.62 -14.34 -9.25
N PHE A 220 5.62 -14.99 -8.09
CA PHE A 220 4.73 -16.12 -7.79
C PHE A 220 3.28 -15.64 -7.73
N SER A 221 2.61 -15.67 -8.89
CA SER A 221 1.19 -15.35 -9.03
C SER A 221 0.45 -16.44 -9.78
N ARG A 222 -0.79 -16.67 -9.37
CA ARG A 222 -1.69 -17.67 -9.92
C ARG A 222 -3.03 -17.04 -10.26
N VAL A 223 -3.79 -17.78 -11.04
CA VAL A 223 -5.19 -17.45 -11.29
C VAL A 223 -6.05 -18.65 -10.90
N ALA A 224 -7.19 -18.36 -10.28
CA ALA A 224 -8.25 -19.30 -10.03
C ALA A 224 -9.54 -18.81 -10.66
N TYR A 225 -10.50 -19.71 -10.88
CA TYR A 225 -11.84 -19.32 -11.33
C TYR A 225 -12.93 -20.09 -10.62
N LYS A 226 -14.10 -19.46 -10.51
CA LYS A 226 -15.34 -20.08 -10.04
C LYS A 226 -16.49 -19.47 -10.84
N ASP A 227 -17.31 -20.33 -11.45
CA ASP A 227 -18.35 -19.90 -12.39
C ASP A 227 -17.73 -19.00 -13.47
N ASP A 228 -18.19 -17.76 -13.61
CA ASP A 228 -17.62 -16.77 -14.53
C ASP A 228 -16.64 -15.80 -13.88
N ASP A 229 -16.32 -15.94 -12.60
CA ASP A 229 -15.41 -15.04 -11.89
C ASP A 229 -13.97 -15.55 -11.88
N ILE A 230 -13.04 -14.64 -12.14
CA ILE A 230 -11.60 -14.87 -12.06
C ILE A 230 -11.04 -14.25 -10.78
N PHE A 231 -10.08 -14.92 -10.16
CA PHE A 231 -9.38 -14.49 -8.95
C PHE A 231 -7.87 -14.52 -9.19
N VAL A 232 -7.18 -13.43 -8.89
CA VAL A 232 -5.71 -13.37 -8.90
C VAL A 232 -5.23 -13.76 -7.51
N LEU A 233 -4.23 -14.63 -7.45
CA LEU A 233 -3.57 -14.98 -6.21
C LEU A 233 -2.09 -14.63 -6.30
N VAL A 234 -1.52 -14.16 -5.19
CA VAL A 234 -0.10 -13.80 -5.11
C VAL A 234 0.52 -14.40 -3.85
N LEU A 235 1.75 -14.87 -3.96
CA LEU A 235 2.56 -15.21 -2.80
C LEU A 235 3.17 -13.94 -2.22
N THR A 236 2.93 -13.70 -0.93
CA THR A 236 3.52 -12.58 -0.20
C THR A 236 4.60 -13.04 0.76
N LYS A 237 5.50 -12.13 1.16
CA LYS A 237 6.46 -12.40 2.24
C LYS A 237 5.80 -12.27 3.61
N GLU A 238 4.90 -11.30 3.74
CA GLU A 238 4.14 -11.01 4.94
C GLU A 238 2.78 -11.72 4.90
N ASP A 239 2.27 -12.13 6.06
CA ASP A 239 0.91 -12.67 6.16
C ASP A 239 -0.12 -11.54 6.00
N ILE A 240 -1.16 -11.79 5.21
CA ILE A 240 -2.30 -10.88 5.07
C ILE A 240 -3.44 -11.37 5.95
N PHE A 241 -3.91 -10.51 6.85
CA PHE A 241 -5.02 -10.81 7.75
C PHE A 241 -6.36 -10.77 7.01
N SER A 242 -7.32 -11.57 7.48
CA SER A 242 -8.71 -11.60 6.98
C SER A 242 -8.85 -11.84 5.45
N GLN A 243 -7.81 -12.40 4.82
CA GLN A 243 -7.73 -12.60 3.39
C GLN A 243 -7.80 -14.08 3.04
N PRO A 244 -8.74 -14.53 2.18
CA PRO A 244 -8.73 -15.89 1.65
C PRO A 244 -7.41 -16.22 0.93
N PHE A 245 -6.91 -17.43 1.16
CA PHE A 245 -5.67 -17.92 0.55
C PHE A 245 -5.76 -19.40 0.16
N PHE A 246 -4.82 -19.82 -0.68
CA PHE A 246 -4.60 -21.21 -1.04
C PHE A 246 -3.17 -21.63 -0.73
N THR A 247 -2.99 -22.79 -0.09
CA THR A 247 -1.65 -23.33 0.20
C THR A 247 -1.25 -24.42 -0.79
N ILE A 248 -0.09 -24.23 -1.42
CA ILE A 248 0.60 -25.24 -2.24
C ILE A 248 2.05 -25.28 -1.76
N ASP A 249 2.59 -26.47 -1.48
CA ASP A 249 3.98 -26.66 -1.05
C ASP A 249 4.41 -25.74 0.10
N ASN A 250 3.54 -25.60 1.11
CA ASN A 250 3.70 -24.71 2.27
C ASN A 250 3.82 -23.20 1.94
N LYS A 251 3.52 -22.78 0.71
CA LYS A 251 3.45 -21.37 0.31
C LYS A 251 1.99 -20.91 0.31
N LYS A 252 1.70 -19.77 0.95
CA LYS A 252 0.36 -19.16 0.98
C LYS A 252 0.18 -18.18 -0.18
N TYR A 253 -0.71 -18.51 -1.10
CA TYR A 253 -1.12 -17.61 -2.18
C TYR A 253 -2.42 -16.92 -1.78
N TYR A 254 -2.35 -15.63 -1.47
CA TYR A 254 -3.51 -14.84 -1.06
C TYR A 254 -4.29 -14.38 -2.28
N VAL A 255 -5.62 -14.49 -2.23
CA VAL A 255 -6.50 -13.87 -3.23
C VAL A 255 -6.37 -12.36 -3.10
N ILE A 256 -6.24 -11.63 -4.21
CA ILE A 256 -6.14 -10.17 -4.22
C ILE A 256 -7.24 -9.59 -5.12
N ASP A 257 -7.83 -8.49 -4.66
CA ASP A 257 -8.63 -7.59 -5.47
C ASP A 257 -8.03 -6.18 -5.34
N PHE A 258 -7.66 -5.61 -6.48
CA PHE A 258 -6.98 -4.30 -6.57
C PHE A 258 -7.98 -3.13 -6.62
N GLU A 259 -9.28 -3.38 -6.78
CA GLU A 259 -10.31 -2.33 -6.79
C GLU A 259 -11.10 -2.30 -5.49
N ASN A 260 -11.38 -3.47 -4.93
CA ASN A 260 -12.27 -3.63 -3.80
C ASN A 260 -11.65 -4.57 -2.77
N ARG A 261 -12.25 -4.64 -1.58
CA ARG A 261 -11.90 -5.67 -0.62
C ARG A 261 -12.37 -7.02 -1.09
N VAL A 262 -11.58 -8.06 -0.82
CA VAL A 262 -11.97 -9.43 -1.14
C VAL A 262 -13.11 -9.85 -0.23
N ASN A 263 -14.16 -10.40 -0.84
CA ASN A 263 -15.28 -10.98 -0.11
C ASN A 263 -14.87 -12.35 0.44
N SER A 264 -14.95 -12.53 1.77
CA SER A 264 -14.59 -13.78 2.46
C SER A 264 -15.50 -14.98 2.09
N LYS A 265 -16.57 -14.79 1.31
CA LYS A 265 -17.50 -15.87 0.90
C LYS A 265 -16.99 -16.80 -0.22
N ILE A 266 -15.73 -16.69 -0.64
CA ILE A 266 -15.17 -17.57 -1.69
C ILE A 266 -14.77 -18.90 -1.06
N SER A 267 -15.69 -19.88 -1.07
CA SER A 267 -15.47 -21.19 -0.44
C SER A 267 -14.55 -22.11 -1.25
N SER A 268 -14.85 -22.34 -2.53
CA SER A 268 -14.09 -23.25 -3.40
C SER A 268 -13.89 -22.68 -4.80
N VAL A 269 -12.72 -22.92 -5.39
CA VAL A 269 -12.32 -22.45 -6.73
C VAL A 269 -11.67 -23.59 -7.52
N HIS A 270 -11.60 -23.44 -8.84
CA HIS A 270 -10.68 -24.23 -9.68
C HIS A 270 -9.33 -23.52 -9.72
N ILE A 271 -8.25 -24.24 -9.43
CA ILE A 271 -6.87 -23.72 -9.43
C ILE A 271 -5.87 -24.80 -9.89
N TYR A 272 -4.74 -24.39 -10.45
CA TYR A 272 -3.64 -25.28 -10.85
C TYR A 272 -2.48 -25.23 -9.83
N LYS A 273 -1.64 -26.29 -9.80
CA LYS A 273 -0.61 -26.48 -8.76
C LYS A 273 0.81 -26.10 -9.16
N ASP A 274 1.19 -26.21 -10.43
CA ASP A 274 2.56 -25.92 -10.83
C ASP A 274 2.75 -24.42 -11.14
N ASP A 275 3.92 -23.88 -10.83
CA ASP A 275 4.29 -22.50 -11.18
C ASP A 275 4.77 -22.42 -12.63
N PHE A 276 4.71 -21.22 -13.23
CA PHE A 276 5.45 -20.95 -14.45
C PHE A 276 6.97 -21.13 -14.19
N PRO A 277 7.78 -21.65 -15.13
CA PRO A 277 9.21 -21.82 -14.89
C PRO A 277 9.95 -20.50 -14.64
N GLY A 278 10.87 -20.47 -13.67
CA GLY A 278 11.78 -19.34 -13.45
C GLY A 278 11.26 -18.23 -12.52
N LEU A 279 10.13 -18.44 -11.84
CA LEU A 279 9.65 -17.48 -10.83
C LEU A 279 10.57 -17.48 -9.61
N THR A 280 10.83 -16.27 -9.10
CA THR A 280 11.80 -16.05 -8.00
C THR A 280 11.32 -15.03 -6.97
N LYS A 281 10.24 -14.27 -7.26
CA LYS A 281 9.82 -13.15 -6.42
C LYS A 281 8.51 -13.44 -5.71
N SER A 282 8.48 -13.24 -4.40
CA SER A 282 7.25 -13.05 -3.62
C SER A 282 7.01 -11.56 -3.44
N ILE A 283 5.75 -11.13 -3.42
CA ILE A 283 5.39 -9.73 -3.20
C ILE A 283 5.75 -9.34 -1.76
N SER A 284 6.57 -8.30 -1.59
CA SER A 284 6.75 -7.60 -0.31
C SER A 284 5.69 -6.53 -0.12
N LEU A 285 5.02 -6.58 1.03
CA LEU A 285 4.12 -5.55 1.57
C LEU A 285 4.85 -4.59 2.52
N GLU A 286 6.16 -4.72 2.69
CA GLU A 286 6.95 -3.77 3.46
C GLU A 286 7.08 -2.43 2.70
N ILE A 287 6.87 -1.30 3.39
CA ILE A 287 7.11 0.06 2.88
C ILE A 287 8.39 0.59 3.50
N LYS A 288 9.53 0.31 2.88
CA LYS A 288 10.86 0.76 3.36
C LYS A 288 11.04 2.28 3.28
N GLN A 289 10.39 2.88 2.30
CA GLN A 289 10.30 4.32 2.10
C GLN A 289 8.96 4.60 1.43
N PRO A 290 8.31 5.73 1.75
CA PRO A 290 7.06 6.10 1.10
C PRO A 290 7.26 6.31 -0.42
N PRO A 291 6.26 5.96 -1.24
CA PRO A 291 6.34 6.20 -2.67
C PRO A 291 6.38 7.70 -2.98
N LEU A 292 7.11 8.08 -4.04
CA LEU A 292 7.20 9.46 -4.51
C LEU A 292 6.02 9.79 -5.41
N ILE A 293 4.90 10.09 -4.78
CA ILE A 293 3.68 10.45 -5.48
C ILE A 293 3.61 11.97 -5.64
N ASP A 294 3.38 12.42 -6.87
CA ASP A 294 3.02 13.81 -7.18
C ASP A 294 1.50 13.87 -7.29
N SER A 295 0.86 14.43 -6.26
CA SER A 295 -0.59 14.54 -6.14
C SER A 295 -0.94 15.78 -5.33
N ASN A 296 -2.21 16.18 -5.35
CA ASN A 296 -2.68 17.30 -4.55
C ASN A 296 -2.27 17.17 -3.08
N THR A 297 -1.84 18.29 -2.51
CA THR A 297 -1.48 18.40 -1.12
C THR A 297 -2.60 19.05 -0.32
N LYS A 298 -2.83 18.54 0.89
CA LYS A 298 -3.72 19.14 1.89
C LYS A 298 -2.91 19.40 3.16
N THR A 299 -3.06 20.56 3.76
CA THR A 299 -2.47 20.86 5.07
C THR A 299 -3.56 20.90 6.13
N ARG A 300 -3.36 20.20 7.25
CA ARG A 300 -4.24 20.26 8.42
C ARG A 300 -3.50 20.91 9.59
N LYS A 301 -4.24 21.73 10.34
CA LYS A 301 -3.79 22.30 11.61
C LYS A 301 -4.28 21.42 12.76
N PHE A 302 -3.38 21.08 13.67
CA PHE A 302 -3.67 20.41 14.93
C PHE A 302 -3.41 21.36 16.08
N VAL A 303 -4.34 21.34 17.03
CA VAL A 303 -4.26 22.14 18.25
C VAL A 303 -4.30 21.17 19.42
N PHE A 304 -3.30 21.27 20.27
CA PHE A 304 -3.11 20.40 21.42
C PHE A 304 -2.95 21.25 22.68
N GLN A 305 -3.61 20.89 23.76
CA GLN A 305 -3.44 21.56 25.05
C GLN A 305 -2.69 20.62 26.00
N TYR A 306 -1.59 21.11 26.55
CA TYR A 306 -0.84 20.39 27.59
C TYR A 306 -0.54 21.35 28.73
N LEU A 307 -0.97 20.97 29.93
CA LEU A 307 -0.96 21.88 31.08
C LEU A 307 -1.68 23.19 30.69
N ASN A 308 -1.03 24.33 30.95
CA ASN A 308 -1.55 25.67 30.61
C ASN A 308 -1.02 26.21 29.29
N THR A 309 -0.46 25.36 28.42
CA THR A 309 0.11 25.80 27.13
C THR A 309 -0.62 25.15 25.95
N LYS A 310 -0.96 26.02 24.99
CA LYS A 310 -1.56 25.63 23.70
C LYS A 310 -0.46 25.48 22.66
N TYR A 311 -0.42 24.31 22.03
CA TYR A 311 0.52 23.98 20.95
C TYR A 311 -0.23 23.90 19.62
N GLU A 312 0.44 24.32 18.55
CA GLU A 312 -0.11 24.28 17.20
C GLU A 312 0.89 23.62 16.24
N TYR A 313 0.39 22.67 15.46
CA TYR A 313 1.17 21.90 14.50
C TYR A 313 0.44 21.89 13.15
N PHE A 314 1.21 21.83 12.06
CA PHE A 314 0.67 21.72 10.71
C PHE A 314 1.24 20.46 10.07
N LEU A 315 0.40 19.60 9.52
CA LEU A 315 0.88 18.47 8.71
C LEU A 315 0.33 18.58 7.30
N THR A 316 1.18 18.27 6.33
CA THR A 316 0.86 18.26 4.91
C THR A 316 0.76 16.80 4.43
N PHE A 317 -0.31 16.50 3.70
CA PHE A 317 -0.64 15.18 3.21
C PHE A 317 -0.78 15.21 1.71
N LYS A 318 -0.27 14.18 1.03
CA LYS A 318 -0.51 13.95 -0.39
C LYS A 318 -1.69 13.01 -0.56
N GLU A 319 -2.74 13.43 -1.25
CA GLU A 319 -3.95 12.61 -1.43
C GLU A 319 -3.66 11.25 -2.06
N GLY A 320 -2.70 11.19 -2.98
CA GLY A 320 -2.26 9.95 -3.60
C GLY A 320 -1.66 8.93 -2.62
N ILE A 321 -0.97 9.40 -1.59
CA ILE A 321 -0.39 8.55 -0.53
C ILE A 321 -1.49 8.01 0.36
N ILE A 322 -2.44 8.85 0.75
CA ILE A 322 -3.60 8.40 1.54
C ILE A 322 -4.42 7.37 0.77
N ASN A 323 -4.64 7.59 -0.52
CA ASN A 323 -5.34 6.63 -1.38
C ASN A 323 -4.57 5.30 -1.51
N TYR A 324 -3.23 5.36 -1.52
CA TYR A 324 -2.39 4.17 -1.53
C TYR A 324 -2.53 3.34 -0.25
N TYR A 325 -2.56 4.02 0.91
CA TYR A 325 -2.73 3.37 2.20
C TYR A 325 -4.15 2.87 2.47
N PHE A 326 -5.17 3.52 1.90
CA PHE A 326 -6.57 3.14 2.09
C PHE A 326 -6.86 1.69 1.66
N ASN A 327 -6.30 1.29 0.51
CA ASN A 327 -6.45 -0.06 -0.05
C ASN A 327 -5.26 -0.98 0.26
N TYR A 328 -4.40 -0.60 1.21
CA TYR A 328 -3.26 -1.42 1.60
C TYR A 328 -3.73 -2.70 2.30
N PRO A 329 -3.15 -3.88 2.01
CA PRO A 329 -3.51 -5.11 2.70
C PRO A 329 -3.27 -4.98 4.21
N GLN A 330 -4.16 -5.60 5.00
CA GLN A 330 -3.98 -5.69 6.45
C GLN A 330 -2.83 -6.65 6.73
N ILE A 331 -1.74 -6.13 7.31
CA ILE A 331 -0.54 -6.89 7.66
C ILE A 331 -0.18 -6.68 9.13
N ASP A 332 0.95 -7.23 9.56
CA ASP A 332 1.39 -7.11 10.95
C ASP A 332 1.60 -5.65 11.34
N ILE A 333 1.06 -5.26 12.50
CA ILE A 333 1.07 -3.88 13.02
C ILE A 333 2.50 -3.34 13.16
N ASP A 334 3.48 -4.20 13.42
CA ASP A 334 4.88 -3.78 13.51
C ASP A 334 5.36 -3.02 12.27
N ILE A 335 4.91 -3.44 11.08
CA ILE A 335 5.27 -2.84 9.80
C ILE A 335 4.75 -1.40 9.70
N TYR A 336 3.56 -1.12 10.23
CA TYR A 336 2.99 0.23 10.26
C TYR A 336 3.79 1.15 11.18
N SER A 337 4.29 0.63 12.30
CA SER A 337 5.10 1.40 13.26
C SER A 337 6.47 1.82 12.73
N LYS A 338 6.94 1.15 11.67
CA LYS A 338 8.22 1.40 10.99
C LYS A 338 8.09 2.34 9.78
N ALA A 339 6.87 2.73 9.40
CA ALA A 339 6.64 3.60 8.25
C ALA A 339 7.18 5.03 8.48
N GLU A 340 7.62 5.68 7.41
CA GLU A 340 8.07 7.08 7.43
C GLU A 340 7.01 8.01 6.82
N PHE A 341 7.11 9.32 7.09
CA PHE A 341 6.27 10.31 6.42
C PHE A 341 6.66 10.51 4.96
N SER A 342 5.65 10.59 4.09
CA SER A 342 5.85 10.76 2.64
C SER A 342 6.23 12.19 2.22
N CYS A 343 5.93 13.18 3.06
CA CYS A 343 6.19 14.58 2.81
C CYS A 343 7.34 15.07 3.69
N ASP A 344 8.41 15.59 3.05
CA ASP A 344 9.55 16.18 3.77
C ASP A 344 9.14 17.34 4.69
N ASP A 345 8.07 18.06 4.36
CA ASP A 345 7.54 19.15 5.20
C ASP A 345 7.10 18.63 6.58
N ASN A 346 6.65 17.38 6.69
CA ASN A 346 6.26 16.81 7.98
C ASN A 346 7.47 16.54 8.90
N LYS A 347 8.70 16.53 8.36
CA LYS A 347 9.93 16.55 9.17
C LYS A 347 10.04 17.85 9.97
N VAL A 348 9.47 18.96 9.48
CA VAL A 348 9.39 20.22 10.24
C VAL A 348 8.51 20.05 11.47
N THR A 349 7.39 19.35 11.33
CA THR A 349 6.45 19.10 12.44
C THR A 349 7.05 18.20 13.51
N LEU A 350 7.74 17.13 13.11
CA LEU A 350 8.53 16.30 14.03
C LEU A 350 9.65 17.11 14.71
N SER A 351 10.33 17.99 13.96
CA SER A 351 11.36 18.88 14.51
C SER A 351 10.79 19.87 15.52
N LYS A 352 9.58 20.38 15.28
CA LYS A 352 8.87 21.27 16.20
C LYS A 352 8.46 20.53 17.47
N LEU A 353 7.85 19.35 17.36
CA LEU A 353 7.55 18.50 18.52
C LEU A 353 8.81 18.22 19.35
N LYS A 354 9.92 17.87 18.68
CA LYS A 354 11.21 17.67 19.33
C LYS A 354 11.73 18.92 20.04
N ALA A 355 11.56 20.10 19.44
CA ALA A 355 11.97 21.37 20.04
C ALA A 355 11.11 21.73 21.26
N ASP A 356 9.80 21.45 21.21
CA ASP A 356 8.86 21.76 22.29
C ASP A 356 9.11 20.91 23.56
N ILE A 357 9.74 19.73 23.43
CA ILE A 357 10.05 18.83 24.56
C ILE A 357 11.54 18.78 24.95
N LYS A 358 12.40 19.55 24.28
CA LYS A 358 13.87 19.40 24.39
C LYS A 358 14.44 19.61 25.81
N ASP A 359 13.77 20.45 26.61
CA ASP A 359 14.20 20.83 27.97
C ASP A 359 13.45 20.02 29.05
N MET A 360 12.60 19.07 28.65
CA MET A 360 11.86 18.20 29.57
C MET A 360 12.73 17.02 30.02
N SER A 361 12.43 16.47 31.21
CA SER A 361 12.90 15.13 31.55
C SER A 361 12.32 14.12 30.56
N GLU A 362 13.00 12.99 30.36
CA GLU A 362 12.55 11.95 29.44
C GLU A 362 11.13 11.46 29.76
N GLY A 363 10.79 11.28 31.04
CA GLY A 363 9.43 10.95 31.47
C GLY A 363 8.41 12.04 31.13
N ASN A 364 8.74 13.32 31.32
CA ASN A 364 7.83 14.42 30.97
C ASN A 364 7.65 14.55 29.44
N ALA A 365 8.72 14.33 28.68
CA ALA A 365 8.69 14.32 27.22
C ALA A 365 7.83 13.15 26.69
N LEU A 366 7.95 11.97 27.30
CA LEU A 366 7.12 10.81 26.97
C LEU A 366 5.66 11.06 27.30
N ASN A 367 5.37 11.66 28.46
CA ASN A 367 4.02 12.02 28.86
C ASN A 367 3.40 13.07 27.94
N PHE A 368 4.19 14.06 27.52
CA PHE A 368 3.76 15.05 26.52
C PHE A 368 3.31 14.38 25.22
N LEU A 369 4.12 13.44 24.69
CA LEU A 369 3.77 12.71 23.46
C LEU A 369 2.53 11.83 23.64
N LEU A 370 2.34 11.24 24.82
CA LEU A 370 1.17 10.42 25.13
C LEU A 370 -0.11 11.27 25.06
N HIS A 371 -0.12 12.40 25.77
CA HIS A 371 -1.24 13.34 25.77
C HIS A 371 -1.48 13.95 24.39
N PHE A 372 -0.42 14.22 23.62
CA PHE A 372 -0.54 14.68 22.24
C PHE A 372 -1.34 13.69 21.38
N VAL A 373 -1.00 12.40 21.43
CA VAL A 373 -1.72 11.36 20.68
C VAL A 373 -3.15 11.16 21.20
N GLN A 374 -3.38 11.27 22.51
CA GLN A 374 -4.72 11.18 23.07
C GLN A 374 -5.68 12.23 22.48
N GLN A 375 -5.16 13.42 22.11
CA GLN A 375 -5.94 14.58 21.68
C GLN A 375 -5.93 14.86 20.16
N VAL A 376 -5.02 14.26 19.39
CA VAL A 376 -4.86 14.61 17.97
C VAL A 376 -6.06 14.19 17.09
N THR A 377 -6.80 13.19 17.54
CA THR A 377 -8.00 12.65 16.87
C THR A 377 -9.02 12.21 17.92
N GLU A 378 -10.30 12.19 17.53
CA GLU A 378 -11.36 11.61 18.35
C GLU A 378 -11.30 10.06 18.32
N TYR A 379 -11.90 9.40 19.30
CA TYR A 379 -11.97 7.94 19.30
C TYR A 379 -13.17 7.47 18.47
N LYS A 380 -12.94 6.52 17.57
CA LYS A 380 -13.98 5.79 16.86
C LYS A 380 -13.42 4.47 16.35
N THR A 381 -14.20 3.39 16.44
CA THR A 381 -13.74 2.10 15.92
C THR A 381 -13.70 2.09 14.39
N ASP A 382 -12.79 1.29 13.85
CA ASP A 382 -12.66 1.09 12.41
C ASP A 382 -13.95 0.59 11.73
N ASP A 383 -14.70 -0.30 12.38
CA ASP A 383 -15.99 -0.75 11.86
C ASP A 383 -17.00 0.41 11.73
N GLU A 384 -17.00 1.38 12.65
CA GLU A 384 -17.86 2.56 12.55
C GLU A 384 -17.34 3.62 11.57
N GLN A 385 -16.03 3.65 11.30
CA GLN A 385 -15.39 4.62 10.41
C GLN A 385 -15.35 4.15 8.96
N PHE A 386 -14.93 2.90 8.75
CA PHE A 386 -14.65 2.31 7.44
C PHE A 386 -15.57 1.15 7.10
N GLY A 387 -16.25 0.53 8.08
CA GLY A 387 -17.06 -0.67 7.90
C GLY A 387 -16.26 -1.97 7.91
N PHE A 388 -14.99 -1.90 8.33
CA PHE A 388 -14.05 -3.02 8.44
C PHE A 388 -12.84 -2.59 9.26
N GLU A 389 -12.13 -3.56 9.83
CA GLU A 389 -10.82 -3.36 10.49
C GLU A 389 -9.78 -2.72 9.55
N LYS A 390 -9.17 -1.60 9.92
CA LYS A 390 -8.19 -0.84 9.13
C LYS A 390 -7.13 -0.18 10.02
N PRO A 391 -6.05 -0.90 10.32
CA PRO A 391 -4.88 -0.27 10.91
C PRO A 391 -4.38 0.87 10.04
N LEU A 392 -4.16 2.01 10.67
CA LEU A 392 -3.69 3.23 10.02
C LEU A 392 -2.17 3.34 10.11
N PHE A 393 -1.55 3.74 9.01
CA PHE A 393 -0.19 4.26 9.07
C PHE A 393 -0.16 5.58 9.85
N PRO A 394 0.98 5.98 10.47
CA PRO A 394 1.07 7.24 11.22
C PRO A 394 0.58 8.46 10.44
N GLU A 395 0.84 8.51 9.13
CA GLU A 395 0.36 9.59 8.26
C GLU A 395 -1.16 9.57 8.06
N GLU A 396 -1.78 8.40 8.00
CA GLU A 396 -3.25 8.26 7.96
C GLU A 396 -3.89 8.68 9.28
N SER A 397 -3.28 8.35 10.44
CA SER A 397 -3.79 8.75 11.75
C SER A 397 -3.90 10.27 11.87
N PHE A 398 -2.96 11.03 11.31
CA PHE A 398 -3.11 12.49 11.22
C PHE A 398 -4.04 12.94 10.09
N TYR A 399 -4.26 12.14 9.05
CA TYR A 399 -5.16 12.53 7.95
C TYR A 399 -6.64 12.39 8.30
N TYR A 400 -7.02 11.31 9.00
CA TYR A 400 -8.39 11.08 9.43
C TYR A 400 -8.72 11.86 10.71
N SER A 401 -10.00 12.04 11.01
CA SER A 401 -10.44 12.74 12.24
C SER A 401 -10.60 11.81 13.44
N TYR A 402 -10.62 10.50 13.19
CA TYR A 402 -10.82 9.48 14.20
C TYR A 402 -9.74 8.41 14.10
N SER A 403 -9.48 7.77 15.24
CA SER A 403 -8.57 6.64 15.39
C SER A 403 -8.97 5.80 16.61
N ASP A 404 -8.73 4.50 16.58
CA ASP A 404 -8.95 3.59 17.71
C ASP A 404 -7.62 3.15 18.36
N CYS A 405 -7.61 1.99 19.02
CA CYS A 405 -6.53 1.61 19.93
C CYS A 405 -5.22 1.28 19.22
N GLU A 406 -5.25 0.56 18.11
CA GLU A 406 -4.04 0.22 17.36
C GLU A 406 -3.49 1.44 16.65
N ASP A 407 -4.34 2.28 16.07
CA ASP A 407 -3.92 3.49 15.36
C ASP A 407 -3.16 4.43 16.28
N ARG A 408 -3.72 4.66 17.47
CA ARG A 408 -3.10 5.48 18.52
C ARG A 408 -1.80 4.86 19.00
N SER A 409 -1.75 3.55 19.15
CA SER A 409 -0.55 2.81 19.57
C SER A 409 0.56 2.85 18.51
N ILE A 410 0.21 2.69 17.24
CA ILE A 410 1.12 2.83 16.08
C ILE A 410 1.68 4.24 16.04
N LEU A 411 0.82 5.26 16.14
CA LEU A 411 1.24 6.65 16.09
C LEU A 411 2.13 7.01 17.29
N PHE A 412 1.76 6.62 18.50
CA PHE A 412 2.57 6.88 19.69
C PHE A 412 3.93 6.18 19.61
N SER A 413 3.97 4.90 19.23
CA SER A 413 5.20 4.15 19.00
C SER A 413 6.09 4.85 17.95
N PHE A 414 5.51 5.28 16.84
CA PHE A 414 6.22 6.02 15.79
C PHE A 414 6.86 7.30 16.35
N LEU A 415 6.13 8.12 17.11
CA LEU A 415 6.64 9.37 17.67
C LEU A 415 7.76 9.12 18.70
N VAL A 416 7.59 8.16 19.60
CA VAL A 416 8.59 7.84 20.63
C VAL A 416 9.88 7.31 19.98
N LYS A 417 9.79 6.38 19.03
CA LYS A 417 10.96 5.86 18.29
C LYS A 417 11.64 6.94 17.47
N ASN A 418 10.89 7.86 16.87
CA ASN A 418 11.47 8.89 15.99
C ASN A 418 12.02 10.11 16.72
N ILE A 419 11.41 10.51 17.84
CA ILE A 419 11.76 11.72 18.58
C ILE A 419 12.66 11.41 19.77
N LEU A 420 12.24 10.49 20.64
CA LEU A 420 12.94 10.17 21.90
C LEU A 420 13.95 9.03 21.76
N LYS A 421 13.81 8.20 20.71
CA LYS A 421 14.69 7.05 20.41
C LYS A 421 14.62 5.91 21.44
N ASN A 422 13.57 5.87 22.27
CA ASN A 422 13.31 4.76 23.16
C ASN A 422 12.85 3.51 22.40
N GLU A 423 13.17 2.34 22.97
CA GLU A 423 12.54 1.09 22.58
C GLU A 423 11.06 1.10 23.01
N VAL A 424 10.18 0.69 22.10
CA VAL A 424 8.74 0.58 22.32
C VAL A 424 8.29 -0.79 21.88
N ILE A 425 7.54 -1.47 22.74
CA ILE A 425 6.85 -2.72 22.43
C ILE A 425 5.34 -2.47 22.38
N LEU A 426 4.65 -3.20 21.52
CA LEU A 426 3.19 -3.16 21.43
C LEU A 426 2.61 -4.30 22.26
N LEU A 427 1.57 -4.01 23.03
CA LEU A 427 0.86 -4.95 23.88
C LEU A 427 -0.46 -5.33 23.20
N ASP A 428 -0.57 -6.58 22.79
CA ASP A 428 -1.74 -7.16 22.13
C ASP A 428 -2.60 -7.92 23.15
N TYR A 429 -3.65 -7.24 23.61
CA TYR A 429 -4.72 -7.83 24.42
C TYR A 429 -5.85 -8.30 23.49
N PRO A 430 -6.74 -9.21 23.96
CA PRO A 430 -7.75 -9.83 23.08
C PRO A 430 -8.66 -8.88 22.28
N ASP A 431 -8.93 -7.69 22.83
CA ASP A 431 -9.80 -6.63 22.31
C ASP A 431 -9.16 -5.23 22.33
N HIS A 432 -7.85 -5.13 22.61
CA HIS A 432 -7.18 -3.84 22.82
C HIS A 432 -5.69 -3.88 22.51
N ILE A 433 -5.18 -2.82 21.90
CA ILE A 433 -3.75 -2.63 21.70
C ILE A 433 -3.28 -1.41 22.46
N ALA A 434 -2.18 -1.58 23.18
CA ALA A 434 -1.51 -0.52 23.93
C ALA A 434 0.01 -0.55 23.65
N THR A 435 0.76 0.33 24.31
CA THR A 435 2.23 0.34 24.20
C THR A 435 2.90 0.23 25.55
N ALA A 436 4.15 -0.21 25.56
CA ALA A 436 5.05 -0.06 26.70
C ALA A 436 6.44 0.40 26.23
N VAL A 437 7.06 1.29 27.00
CA VAL A 437 8.28 2.01 26.60
C VAL A 437 9.41 1.71 27.57
N LYS A 438 10.60 1.41 27.03
CA LYS A 438 11.80 1.24 27.85
C LYS A 438 12.26 2.60 28.35
N ILE A 439 12.08 2.84 29.64
CA ILE A 439 12.49 4.07 30.32
C ILE A 439 12.85 3.76 31.78
N ASP A 440 13.91 4.38 32.28
CA ASP A 440 14.42 4.18 33.63
C ASP A 440 14.04 5.37 34.54
N GLY A 441 14.00 5.13 35.85
CA GLY A 441 13.73 6.19 36.84
C GLY A 441 12.29 6.73 36.89
N VAL A 442 11.36 6.14 36.13
CA VAL A 442 9.93 6.48 36.16
C VAL A 442 9.13 5.37 36.85
N SER A 443 8.25 5.79 37.75
CA SER A 443 7.32 4.91 38.49
C SER A 443 6.04 4.65 37.69
N GLY A 444 5.43 3.49 37.91
CA GLY A 444 4.15 3.13 37.28
C GLY A 444 4.03 1.63 37.04
N ASP A 445 2.92 1.23 36.43
CA ASP A 445 2.67 -0.12 35.97
C ASP A 445 3.67 -0.47 34.85
N LYS A 446 4.31 -1.64 34.97
CA LYS A 446 5.38 -2.11 34.07
C LYS A 446 5.13 -3.55 33.64
N ILE A 447 5.70 -3.91 32.51
CA ILE A 447 5.81 -5.28 32.03
C ILE A 447 7.29 -5.64 31.86
N ASN A 448 7.68 -6.85 32.30
CA ASN A 448 9.00 -7.37 32.04
C ASN A 448 8.98 -8.18 30.72
N TYR A 449 9.88 -7.83 29.81
CA TYR A 449 10.04 -8.54 28.55
C TYR A 449 11.53 -8.71 28.24
N LEU A 450 11.96 -9.96 28.02
CA LEU A 450 13.36 -10.32 27.76
C LEU A 450 14.35 -9.73 28.79
N GLY A 451 13.95 -9.69 30.06
CA GLY A 451 14.78 -9.17 31.15
C GLY A 451 14.87 -7.64 31.24
N LYS A 452 14.11 -6.90 30.42
CA LYS A 452 13.97 -5.45 30.50
C LYS A 452 12.58 -5.07 30.99
N ASP A 453 12.50 -4.05 31.84
CA ASP A 453 11.23 -3.48 32.26
C ASP A 453 10.77 -2.38 31.29
N TYR A 454 9.53 -2.45 30.85
CA TYR A 454 8.88 -1.46 30.01
C TYR A 454 7.71 -0.82 30.76
N LEU A 455 7.65 0.51 30.80
CA LEU A 455 6.58 1.28 31.41
C LEU A 455 5.35 1.29 30.51
N ILE A 456 4.18 0.97 31.04
CA ILE A 456 2.93 0.96 30.26
C ILE A 456 2.54 2.40 29.87
N CYS A 457 2.28 2.62 28.58
CA CYS A 457 1.86 3.90 28.02
C CYS A 457 0.67 3.64 27.09
N ASP A 458 -0.55 3.90 27.55
CA ASP A 458 -1.76 3.61 26.78
C ASP A 458 -2.35 4.90 26.17
N PRO A 459 -2.18 5.14 24.85
CA PRO A 459 -2.68 6.36 24.21
C PRO A 459 -4.21 6.37 24.02
N THR A 460 -4.89 5.30 24.42
CA THR A 460 -6.34 5.15 24.38
C THR A 460 -6.96 5.27 25.78
N TYR A 461 -6.15 5.29 26.84
CA TYR A 461 -6.60 5.61 28.19
C TYR A 461 -6.68 7.13 28.37
N LEU A 462 -7.77 7.73 27.91
CA LEU A 462 -7.88 9.19 27.77
C LEU A 462 -7.69 9.91 29.11
N GLY A 463 -6.74 10.86 29.14
CA GLY A 463 -6.39 11.65 30.31
C GLY A 463 -5.44 10.96 31.30
N ALA A 464 -5.09 9.69 31.07
CA ALA A 464 -4.11 8.99 31.89
C ALA A 464 -2.68 9.41 31.52
N ASP A 465 -1.81 9.46 32.53
CA ASP A 465 -0.37 9.67 32.35
C ASP A 465 0.35 8.34 32.04
N ILE A 466 1.62 8.46 31.63
CA ILE A 466 2.53 7.32 31.49
C ILE A 466 2.61 6.51 32.78
N GLY A 467 2.75 5.20 32.66
CA GLY A 467 2.77 4.29 33.80
C GLY A 467 1.40 3.94 34.38
N MET A 468 0.29 4.38 33.76
CA MET A 468 -1.06 3.99 34.18
C MET A 468 -1.63 2.93 33.24
N CYS A 469 -1.83 1.71 33.73
CA CYS A 469 -2.56 0.67 33.01
C CYS A 469 -4.07 0.79 33.25
N MET A 470 -4.88 0.63 32.19
CA MET A 470 -6.33 0.58 32.35
C MET A 470 -6.73 -0.52 33.34
N PRO A 471 -7.68 -0.29 34.26
CA PRO A 471 -8.06 -1.25 35.30
C PRO A 471 -8.42 -2.64 34.76
N ASN A 472 -9.09 -2.71 33.61
CA ASN A 472 -9.54 -3.96 33.00
C ASN A 472 -8.39 -4.82 32.45
N TYR A 473 -7.21 -4.25 32.20
CA TYR A 473 -6.07 -4.94 31.60
C TYR A 473 -4.93 -5.24 32.58
N LYS A 474 -4.97 -4.72 33.82
CA LYS A 474 -3.90 -4.92 34.82
C LYS A 474 -3.56 -6.39 35.10
N ASN A 475 -4.54 -7.28 35.01
CA ASN A 475 -4.37 -8.71 35.27
C ASN A 475 -4.60 -9.58 34.02
N VAL A 476 -4.56 -8.97 32.84
CA VAL A 476 -4.72 -9.68 31.56
C VAL A 476 -3.33 -9.81 30.93
N SER A 477 -2.96 -11.01 30.51
CA SER A 477 -1.71 -11.20 29.78
C SER A 477 -1.84 -10.65 28.36
N ALA A 478 -0.91 -9.78 27.97
CA ALA A 478 -0.75 -9.34 26.58
C ALA A 478 0.28 -10.20 25.85
N SER A 479 0.04 -10.44 24.56
CA SER A 479 1.12 -10.86 23.65
C SER A 479 1.95 -9.64 23.26
N ILE A 480 3.22 -9.83 22.93
CA ILE A 480 4.10 -8.73 22.51
C ILE A 480 4.20 -8.73 20.99
N LEU A 481 3.83 -7.61 20.36
CA LEU A 481 4.03 -7.34 18.94
C LEU A 481 5.18 -6.32 18.76
N GLY A 482 5.80 -6.32 17.57
CA GLY A 482 6.82 -5.32 17.23
C GLY A 482 8.25 -5.69 17.61
N GLN A 483 8.76 -6.79 17.03
CA GLN A 483 10.14 -7.27 17.20
C GLN A 483 11.16 -6.50 16.35
#